data_AF-A0AAD7I571-F1
#
_entry.id   AF-A0AAD7I571-F1
#
_cell.length_a   1.000
_cell.length_b   1.000
_cell.length_c   1.000
_cell.angle_alpha   90.00
_cell.angle_beta   90.00
_cell.angle_gamma   90.00
#
_symmetry.space_group_name_H-M   'P 1'
#
loop_
_entity.id
_entity.type
_entity.pdbx_description
1 polymer ?
#
loop_
_entity_poly.entity_id
_entity_poly.type
_entity_poly.pdbx_seq_one_letter_code
_entity_poly.pdbx_strand_id
1 'polypeptide(L)'
;MDSRRNSVITSLRPENLKSSDFVDLSGISSSYLAFGLSGCDTLFRYKFSGKVPFPARTWGYLYYRPSSAWTPLAGSVRLRIKSDDAHGSDLLLPNGLPWQIILPQIVLRRQYKGLYRKLLEEGLISESDVGTCRNVFGRRRLIYPETVLFGLDQPFSISMQQMELRLTIVGRSSPGTRLALFIKQRLFGDPAPRYPFKGRILARFELSPDKALVFMRFVKIVEPIVCCEPGYAGRIVARKEGELLS
;
A
#
# COMPACT_ATOMS: atom_id res chain seq x y z
N MET A 1 4.04 -24.73 11.60
CA MET A 1 2.73 -24.51 12.24
C MET A 1 3.03 -23.92 13.59
N ASP A 2 2.59 -22.69 13.84
CA ASP A 2 2.51 -22.10 15.19
C ASP A 2 1.46 -20.99 15.09
N SER A 3 0.19 -21.37 15.24
CA SER A 3 -0.91 -20.40 15.31
C SER A 3 -0.94 -19.84 16.74
N ARG A 4 -0.28 -18.70 16.95
CA ARG A 4 -0.51 -17.89 18.16
C ARG A 4 -1.98 -17.47 18.19
N ARG A 5 -2.56 -17.47 19.39
CA ARG A 5 -3.98 -17.14 19.66
C ARG A 5 -4.43 -15.91 18.86
N ASN A 6 -5.58 -16.04 18.19
CA ASN A 6 -6.29 -14.91 17.56
C ASN A 6 -6.56 -13.84 18.63
N SER A 7 -5.76 -12.76 18.67
CA SER A 7 -6.11 -11.60 19.47
C SER A 7 -7.41 -11.01 18.94
N VAL A 8 -8.35 -10.75 19.86
CA VAL A 8 -9.61 -10.07 19.53
C VAL A 8 -9.37 -8.58 19.64
N ILE A 9 -9.40 -7.88 18.51
CA ILE A 9 -9.31 -6.43 18.44
C ILE A 9 -10.69 -5.86 18.78
N THR A 10 -10.72 -5.07 19.86
CA THR A 10 -11.92 -4.44 20.40
C THR A 10 -12.10 -3.01 19.93
N SER A 11 -11.03 -2.31 19.53
CA SER A 11 -11.15 -1.00 18.88
C SER A 11 -10.11 -0.69 17.81
N LEU A 12 -10.47 0.17 16.87
CA LEU A 12 -9.60 0.75 15.84
C LEU A 12 -9.46 2.27 15.98
N ARG A 13 -10.18 2.88 16.92
CA ARG A 13 -10.04 4.31 17.26
C ARG A 13 -8.77 4.51 18.09
N PRO A 14 -7.81 5.34 17.64
CA PRO A 14 -6.58 5.59 18.40
C PRO A 14 -6.82 5.96 19.87
N GLU A 15 -7.87 6.72 20.14
CA GLU A 15 -8.28 7.19 21.47
C GLU A 15 -8.90 6.09 22.37
N ASN A 16 -9.32 4.96 21.80
CA ASN A 16 -9.99 3.88 22.53
C ASN A 16 -9.20 2.56 22.57
N LEU A 17 -7.92 2.59 22.16
CA LEU A 17 -7.07 1.40 22.16
C LEU A 17 -6.81 0.91 23.59
N LYS A 18 -7.03 -0.38 23.81
CA LYS A 18 -6.80 -1.06 25.10
C LYS A 18 -5.56 -1.91 25.03
N SER A 19 -4.98 -2.24 26.19
CA SER A 19 -3.86 -3.19 26.28
C SER A 19 -4.21 -4.57 25.69
N SER A 20 -5.49 -4.96 25.70
CA SER A 20 -5.99 -6.19 25.05
C SER A 20 -5.96 -6.15 23.52
N ASP A 21 -5.92 -4.96 22.91
CA ASP A 21 -5.83 -4.78 21.45
C ASP A 21 -4.40 -4.89 20.93
N PHE A 22 -3.43 -5.12 21.83
CA PHE A 22 -2.03 -5.29 21.49
C PHE A 22 -1.82 -6.56 20.68
N VAL A 23 -1.10 -6.45 19.57
CA VAL A 23 -0.73 -7.56 18.69
C VAL A 23 0.77 -7.68 18.59
N ASP A 24 1.27 -8.92 18.59
CA ASP A 24 2.64 -9.24 18.20
C ASP A 24 2.62 -10.08 16.92
N LEU A 25 3.07 -9.48 15.83
CA LEU A 25 3.14 -10.09 14.51
C LEU A 25 4.57 -10.51 14.15
N SER A 26 5.55 -10.28 15.04
CA SER A 26 6.99 -10.45 14.77
C SER A 26 7.33 -11.83 14.22
N GLY A 27 7.99 -11.89 13.05
CA GLY A 27 8.43 -13.15 12.44
C GLY A 27 7.32 -13.99 11.79
N ILE A 28 6.06 -13.56 11.86
CA ILE A 28 4.92 -14.30 11.31
C ILE A 28 4.69 -13.87 9.85
N SER A 29 4.46 -14.81 8.93
CA SER A 29 4.17 -14.48 7.51
C SER A 29 2.73 -14.05 7.27
N SER A 30 1.81 -14.54 8.09
CA SER A 30 0.40 -14.19 8.04
C SER A 30 -0.28 -14.48 9.37
N SER A 31 -1.13 -13.57 9.84
CA SER A 31 -1.90 -13.76 11.07
C SER A 31 -3.37 -13.52 10.79
N TYR A 32 -4.23 -14.34 11.39
CA TYR A 32 -5.65 -14.08 11.48
C TYR A 32 -5.91 -13.27 12.75
N LEU A 33 -6.64 -12.18 12.63
CA LEU A 33 -7.08 -11.37 13.78
C LEU A 33 -8.59 -11.27 13.78
N ALA A 34 -9.19 -11.47 14.95
CA ALA A 34 -10.62 -11.34 15.16
C ALA A 34 -10.97 -9.89 15.48
N PHE A 35 -12.12 -9.42 15.01
CA PHE A 35 -12.64 -8.08 15.31
C PHE A 35 -13.99 -8.21 16.01
N GLY A 36 -13.96 -8.22 17.34
CA GLY A 36 -15.15 -8.44 18.17
C GLY A 36 -15.91 -9.74 17.89
N LEU A 37 -17.22 -9.73 18.11
CA LEU A 37 -18.13 -10.88 17.93
C LEU A 37 -18.46 -11.17 16.45
N SER A 38 -17.81 -10.49 15.51
CA SER A 38 -18.16 -10.58 14.09
C SER A 38 -17.93 -11.97 13.46
N GLY A 39 -17.23 -12.87 14.16
CA GLY A 39 -16.96 -14.25 13.76
C GLY A 39 -16.17 -14.38 12.45
N CYS A 40 -15.66 -13.27 11.92
CA CYS A 40 -14.98 -13.20 10.63
C CYS A 40 -13.54 -12.75 10.84
N ASP A 41 -12.65 -13.72 11.05
CA ASP A 41 -11.22 -13.45 11.13
C ASP A 41 -10.73 -12.76 9.86
N THR A 42 -9.86 -11.78 10.05
CA THR A 42 -9.24 -11.03 8.97
C THR A 42 -7.79 -11.41 8.85
N LEU A 43 -7.36 -11.74 7.63
CA LEU A 43 -5.99 -12.14 7.34
C LEU A 43 -5.08 -10.91 7.12
N PHE A 44 -4.07 -10.78 7.97
CA PHE A 44 -3.02 -9.77 7.88
C PHE A 44 -1.74 -10.37 7.32
N ARG A 45 -1.06 -9.61 6.46
CA ARG A 45 0.26 -9.96 5.89
C ARG A 45 1.13 -8.73 5.80
N TYR A 46 2.44 -8.90 5.98
CA TYR A 46 3.39 -7.80 5.82
C TYR A 46 3.47 -7.31 4.38
N LYS A 47 3.55 -8.24 3.43
CA LYS A 47 3.43 -7.95 2.00
C LYS A 47 2.22 -8.65 1.42
N PHE A 48 1.56 -8.01 0.45
CA PHE A 48 0.42 -8.60 -0.23
C PHE A 48 0.81 -9.87 -1.02
N SER A 49 1.98 -9.83 -1.67
CA SER A 49 2.56 -10.96 -2.39
C SER A 49 3.73 -11.59 -1.63
N GLY A 50 3.87 -12.91 -1.80
CA GLY A 50 4.90 -13.70 -1.14
C GLY A 50 4.58 -14.08 0.31
N LYS A 51 5.42 -14.95 0.88
CA LYS A 51 5.39 -15.35 2.29
C LYS A 51 6.49 -14.62 3.05
N VAL A 52 6.47 -13.30 3.01
CA VAL A 52 7.46 -12.47 3.72
C VAL A 52 6.99 -12.28 5.17
N PRO A 53 7.77 -12.71 6.17
CA PRO A 53 7.44 -12.50 7.56
C PRO A 53 7.43 -11.00 7.91
N PHE A 54 6.61 -10.62 8.88
CA PHE A 54 6.74 -9.31 9.51
C PHE A 54 8.15 -9.18 10.14
N PRO A 55 8.77 -7.99 10.08
CA PRO A 55 10.05 -7.75 10.72
C PRO A 55 10.07 -8.08 12.22
N ALA A 56 11.25 -8.23 12.79
CA ALA A 56 11.38 -8.32 14.25
C ALA A 56 10.81 -7.07 14.93
N ARG A 57 10.26 -7.25 16.15
CA ARG A 57 9.63 -6.17 16.94
C ARG A 57 8.44 -5.51 16.23
N THR A 58 7.70 -6.28 15.43
CA THR A 58 6.44 -5.84 14.83
C THR A 58 5.30 -6.10 15.80
N TRP A 59 5.25 -5.29 16.85
CA TRP A 59 4.24 -5.38 17.89
C TRP A 59 3.66 -4.01 18.24
N GLY A 60 2.38 -3.95 18.56
CA GLY A 60 1.69 -2.68 18.78
C GLY A 60 0.20 -2.77 18.51
N TYR A 61 -0.37 -1.71 17.94
CA TYR A 61 -1.81 -1.54 17.81
C TYR A 61 -2.24 -1.26 16.38
N LEU A 62 -3.30 -1.93 15.95
CA LEU A 62 -4.00 -1.56 14.73
C LEU A 62 -4.87 -0.34 14.99
N TYR A 63 -4.87 0.61 14.07
CA TYR A 63 -5.72 1.79 14.16
C TYR A 63 -6.20 2.24 12.79
N TYR A 64 -7.37 2.86 12.74
CA TYR A 64 -7.87 3.51 11.56
C TYR A 64 -7.34 4.94 11.48
N ARG A 65 -6.74 5.28 10.35
CA ARG A 65 -6.36 6.63 9.98
C ARG A 65 -7.41 7.14 9.00
N PRO A 66 -8.27 8.10 9.40
CA PRO A 66 -9.20 8.75 8.50
C PRO A 66 -8.48 9.41 7.33
N SER A 67 -9.18 9.54 6.21
CA SER A 67 -8.66 10.19 5.01
C SER A 67 -8.44 11.70 5.20
N SER A 68 -7.81 12.33 4.20
CA SER A 68 -7.84 13.79 4.06
C SER A 68 -9.25 14.30 3.73
N ALA A 69 -9.47 15.60 3.92
CA ALA A 69 -10.77 16.26 3.76
C ALA A 69 -11.43 16.11 2.37
N TRP A 70 -10.68 15.71 1.35
CA TRP A 70 -11.15 15.73 -0.04
C TRP A 70 -11.69 14.39 -0.56
N THR A 71 -11.40 13.27 0.11
CA THR A 71 -11.99 11.99 -0.27
C THR A 71 -11.95 10.97 0.88
N PRO A 72 -13.08 10.38 1.31
CA PRO A 72 -13.10 9.32 2.32
C PRO A 72 -12.32 8.07 1.90
N LEU A 73 -12.10 7.90 0.58
CA LEU A 73 -11.45 6.73 -0.01
C LEU A 73 -9.98 6.57 0.42
N ALA A 74 -9.33 7.65 0.85
CA ALA A 74 -7.94 7.61 1.31
C ALA A 74 -7.76 7.05 2.73
N GLY A 75 -8.87 6.71 3.41
CA GLY A 75 -8.83 6.10 4.73
C GLY A 75 -8.08 4.78 4.71
N SER A 76 -7.40 4.45 5.80
CA SER A 76 -6.60 3.22 5.88
C SER A 76 -6.49 2.68 7.30
N VAL A 77 -6.36 1.37 7.42
CA VAL A 77 -5.95 0.73 8.66
C VAL A 77 -4.45 0.54 8.64
N ARG A 78 -3.77 0.97 9.71
CA ARG A 78 -2.32 0.93 9.88
C ARG A 78 -1.95 0.19 11.15
N LEU A 79 -0.70 -0.23 11.24
CA LEU A 79 -0.12 -0.78 12.46
C LEU A 79 0.84 0.25 13.06
N ARG A 80 0.53 0.74 14.25
CA ARG A 80 1.43 1.57 15.04
C ARG A 80 2.29 0.66 15.91
N ILE A 81 3.59 0.66 15.66
CA ILE A 81 4.57 -0.07 16.48
C ILE A 81 4.70 0.64 17.82
N LYS A 82 4.64 -0.13 18.89
CA LYS A 82 4.96 0.37 20.23
C LYS A 82 6.48 0.64 20.30
N SER A 83 6.85 1.90 20.47
CA SER A 83 8.20 2.32 20.84
C SER A 83 8.19 2.95 22.24
N ASP A 84 9.38 3.25 22.75
CA ASP A 84 9.54 3.96 24.03
C ASP A 84 9.06 5.42 23.94
N ASP A 85 8.89 5.94 22.72
CA ASP A 85 8.29 7.24 22.48
C ASP A 85 6.76 7.17 22.61
N ALA A 86 6.18 8.13 23.33
CA ALA A 86 4.76 8.18 23.71
C ALA A 86 3.75 8.07 22.55
N HIS A 87 4.18 8.23 21.31
CA HIS A 87 3.32 8.21 20.12
C HIS A 87 3.52 7.02 19.18
N GLY A 88 4.57 6.21 19.37
CA GLY A 88 4.91 5.12 18.46
C GLY A 88 5.17 5.59 17.01
N SER A 89 5.55 4.66 16.14
CA SER A 89 5.71 4.91 14.70
C SER A 89 4.92 3.91 13.87
N ASP A 90 4.43 4.30 12.70
CA ASP A 90 3.80 3.35 11.78
C ASP A 90 4.82 2.29 11.34
N LEU A 91 4.37 1.02 11.26
CA LEU A 91 5.14 -0.03 10.60
C LEU A 91 5.41 0.39 9.16
N LEU A 92 6.67 0.32 8.73
CA LEU A 92 7.06 0.63 7.36
C LEU A 92 7.22 -0.64 6.52
N LEU A 93 6.80 -0.55 5.27
CA LEU A 93 7.19 -1.49 4.23
C LEU A 93 8.66 -1.27 3.84
N PRO A 94 9.33 -2.23 3.18
CA PRO A 94 10.75 -2.07 2.79
C PRO A 94 10.97 -0.95 1.78
N ASN A 95 9.91 -0.38 1.22
CA ASN A 95 9.95 0.80 0.35
C ASN A 95 9.90 2.13 1.14
N GLY A 96 9.87 2.08 2.48
CA GLY A 96 9.78 3.24 3.36
C GLY A 96 8.38 3.83 3.52
N LEU A 97 7.37 3.31 2.82
CA LEU A 97 5.99 3.76 2.99
C LEU A 97 5.32 3.05 4.17
N PRO A 98 4.37 3.70 4.86
CA PRO A 98 3.57 3.06 5.89
C PRO A 98 2.88 1.79 5.35
N TRP A 99 3.00 0.71 6.10
CA TRP A 99 2.16 -0.47 5.94
C TRP A 99 0.72 -0.07 6.22
N GLN A 100 -0.17 -0.38 5.28
CA GLN A 100 -1.56 0.03 5.36
C GLN A 100 -2.47 -0.89 4.54
N ILE A 101 -3.71 -1.01 5.00
CA ILE A 101 -4.83 -1.59 4.25
C ILE A 101 -5.79 -0.44 3.94
N ILE A 102 -5.84 -0.02 2.69
CA ILE A 102 -6.67 1.11 2.25
C ILE A 102 -8.16 0.73 2.23
N LEU A 103 -9.04 1.70 2.46
CA LEU A 103 -10.49 1.50 2.56
C LEU A 103 -11.10 0.75 1.37
N PRO A 104 -10.73 1.02 0.10
CA PRO A 104 -11.22 0.24 -1.04
C PRO A 104 -10.90 -1.26 -0.94
N GLN A 105 -9.74 -1.63 -0.39
CA GLN A 105 -9.42 -3.05 -0.17
C GLN A 105 -10.33 -3.65 0.90
N ILE A 106 -10.52 -2.93 2.00
CA ILE A 106 -11.36 -3.37 3.14
C ILE A 106 -12.80 -3.62 2.67
N VAL A 107 -13.37 -2.68 1.92
CA VAL A 107 -14.76 -2.74 1.43
C VAL A 107 -14.98 -3.86 0.40
N LEU A 108 -14.02 -4.08 -0.50
CA LEU A 108 -14.24 -4.92 -1.67
C LEU A 108 -13.77 -6.37 -1.50
N ARG A 109 -12.90 -6.66 -0.52
CA ARG A 109 -12.30 -7.99 -0.39
C ARG A 109 -12.89 -8.76 0.78
N ARG A 110 -13.39 -9.96 0.49
CA ARG A 110 -14.00 -10.88 1.46
C ARG A 110 -13.11 -11.16 2.67
N GLN A 111 -11.79 -11.22 2.49
CA GLN A 111 -10.83 -11.48 3.57
C GLN A 111 -10.78 -10.38 4.65
N TYR A 112 -11.30 -9.18 4.37
CA TYR A 112 -11.34 -8.06 5.30
C TYR A 112 -12.75 -7.83 5.87
N LYS A 113 -13.65 -8.81 5.78
CA LYS A 113 -15.05 -8.68 6.20
C LYS A 113 -15.20 -8.34 7.70
N GLY A 114 -14.37 -8.91 8.57
CA GLY A 114 -14.35 -8.57 10.00
C GLY A 114 -13.94 -7.12 10.21
N LEU A 115 -12.84 -6.70 9.57
CA LEU A 115 -12.35 -5.33 9.61
C LEU A 115 -13.37 -4.32 9.07
N TYR A 116 -14.00 -4.62 7.93
CA TYR A 116 -15.06 -3.80 7.33
C TYR A 116 -16.22 -3.55 8.30
N ARG A 117 -16.72 -4.62 8.93
CA ARG A 117 -17.80 -4.52 9.91
C ARG A 117 -17.40 -3.70 11.12
N LYS A 118 -16.18 -3.89 11.62
CA LYS A 118 -15.68 -3.13 12.77
C LYS A 118 -15.58 -1.64 12.49
N LEU A 119 -15.14 -1.24 11.29
CA LEU A 119 -15.11 0.17 10.91
C LEU A 119 -16.52 0.80 10.86
N LEU A 120 -17.53 0.07 10.40
CA LEU A 120 -18.92 0.54 10.41
C LEU A 120 -19.50 0.60 11.83
N GLU A 121 -19.28 -0.45 12.64
CA GLU A 121 -19.73 -0.54 14.03
C GLU A 121 -19.20 0.64 14.87
N GLU A 122 -17.94 1.01 14.68
CA GLU A 122 -17.34 2.14 15.39
C GLU A 122 -17.64 3.50 14.77
N GLY A 123 -18.42 3.57 13.68
CA GLY A 123 -18.69 4.81 12.95
C GLY A 123 -17.43 5.47 12.40
N LEU A 124 -16.39 4.70 12.10
CA LEU A 124 -15.14 5.17 11.49
C LEU A 124 -15.27 5.37 9.98
N ILE A 125 -16.26 4.70 9.38
CA ILE A 125 -16.71 4.89 8.01
C ILE A 125 -18.24 4.90 8.00
N SER A 126 -18.84 5.57 7.01
CA SER A 126 -20.28 5.61 6.77
C SER A 126 -20.69 4.70 5.60
N GLU A 127 -21.97 4.35 5.52
CA GLU A 127 -22.52 3.64 4.35
C GLU A 127 -22.35 4.45 3.04
N SER A 128 -22.29 5.78 3.14
CA SER A 128 -21.97 6.66 2.01
C SER A 128 -20.54 6.45 1.50
N ASP A 129 -19.56 6.32 2.41
CA ASP A 129 -18.17 6.05 2.06
C ASP A 129 -18.03 4.69 1.36
N VAL A 130 -18.77 3.70 1.86
CA VAL A 130 -18.85 2.36 1.29
C VAL A 130 -19.49 2.39 -0.10
N GLY A 131 -20.61 3.11 -0.26
CA GLY A 131 -21.26 3.33 -1.54
C GLY A 131 -20.31 3.97 -2.56
N THR A 132 -19.57 4.99 -2.14
CA THR A 132 -18.54 5.65 -2.95
C THR A 132 -17.43 4.69 -3.35
N CYS A 133 -16.91 3.89 -2.41
CA CYS A 133 -15.92 2.84 -2.70
C CYS A 133 -16.42 1.87 -3.76
N ARG A 134 -17.66 1.38 -3.63
CA ARG A 134 -18.27 0.44 -4.59
C ARG A 134 -18.55 1.10 -5.95
N ASN A 135 -18.89 2.38 -5.98
CA ASN A 135 -19.08 3.09 -7.25
C ASN A 135 -17.74 3.24 -8.00
N VAL A 136 -16.70 3.74 -7.32
CA VAL A 136 -15.38 3.98 -7.93
C VAL A 136 -14.67 2.67 -8.29
N PHE A 137 -14.76 1.65 -7.42
CA PHE A 137 -13.95 0.44 -7.52
C PHE A 137 -14.76 -0.86 -7.65
N GLY A 138 -16.07 -0.89 -7.49
CA GLY A 138 -16.85 -2.13 -7.40
C GLY A 138 -16.94 -2.92 -8.71
N ARG A 139 -16.88 -2.26 -9.87
CA ARG A 139 -16.70 -2.93 -11.17
C ARG A 139 -15.25 -3.36 -11.43
N ARG A 140 -14.33 -2.96 -10.55
CA ARG A 140 -12.90 -3.17 -10.70
C ARG A 140 -12.50 -4.29 -9.75
N ARG A 141 -11.99 -5.39 -10.30
CA ARG A 141 -11.14 -6.23 -9.48
C ARG A 141 -9.88 -5.39 -9.23
N LEU A 142 -9.69 -4.91 -7.99
CA LEU A 142 -8.38 -4.49 -7.50
C LEU A 142 -7.52 -5.77 -7.47
N ILE A 143 -7.01 -6.18 -8.64
CA ILE A 143 -6.22 -7.39 -8.84
C ILE A 143 -4.78 -7.02 -8.46
N TYR A 144 -4.18 -7.75 -7.53
CA TYR A 144 -2.75 -7.60 -7.19
C TYR A 144 -2.42 -6.22 -6.56
N PRO A 145 -1.18 -5.88 -6.17
CA PRO A 145 -0.94 -4.63 -5.45
C PRO A 145 -0.97 -3.45 -6.44
N GLU A 146 -2.15 -3.12 -6.96
CA GLU A 146 -2.41 -1.83 -7.60
C GLU A 146 -2.12 -0.73 -6.57
N THR A 147 -1.21 0.18 -6.90
CA THR A 147 -1.00 1.36 -6.09
C THR A 147 -2.16 2.30 -6.35
N VAL A 148 -2.90 2.64 -5.30
CA VAL A 148 -3.97 3.64 -5.37
C VAL A 148 -3.44 4.94 -4.79
N LEU A 149 -3.48 5.99 -5.60
CA LEU A 149 -3.09 7.35 -5.24
C LEU A 149 -4.35 8.17 -5.03
N PHE A 150 -4.42 8.86 -3.90
CA PHE A 150 -5.51 9.78 -3.55
C PHE A 150 -5.10 11.25 -3.69
N GLY A 151 -3.86 11.48 -4.16
CA GLY A 151 -3.27 12.75 -4.54
C GLY A 151 -2.11 12.50 -5.50
N LEU A 152 -1.82 13.44 -6.39
CA LEU A 152 -0.72 13.30 -7.35
C LEU A 152 0.66 13.34 -6.67
N ASP A 153 0.79 14.16 -5.65
CA ASP A 153 1.98 14.33 -4.82
C ASP A 153 2.23 13.16 -3.85
N GLN A 154 1.28 12.22 -3.74
CA GLN A 154 1.40 11.06 -2.87
C GLN A 154 2.55 10.16 -3.35
N PRO A 155 3.52 9.84 -2.47
CA PRO A 155 4.64 8.99 -2.86
C PRO A 155 4.19 7.53 -3.06
N PHE A 156 4.80 6.88 -4.05
CA PHE A 156 4.59 5.48 -4.37
C PHE A 156 5.88 4.77 -4.77
N SER A 157 5.86 3.44 -4.70
CA SER A 157 7.03 2.63 -4.96
C SER A 157 6.99 2.00 -6.34
N ILE A 158 8.12 2.05 -7.05
CA ILE A 158 8.35 1.42 -8.34
C ILE A 158 9.38 0.32 -8.16
N SER A 159 9.03 -0.90 -8.54
CA SER A 159 9.97 -2.02 -8.63
C SER A 159 10.57 -2.08 -10.03
N MET A 160 11.90 -2.07 -10.15
CA MET A 160 12.57 -2.10 -11.46
C MET A 160 12.47 -3.47 -12.15
N GLN A 161 12.06 -4.50 -11.39
CA GLN A 161 11.87 -5.87 -11.88
C GLN A 161 10.42 -6.14 -12.35
N GLN A 162 9.54 -5.13 -12.39
CA GLN A 162 8.15 -5.27 -12.86
C GLN A 162 7.99 -4.75 -14.30
N MET A 163 7.19 -5.48 -15.10
CA MET A 163 6.86 -5.11 -16.48
C MET A 163 5.99 -3.86 -16.61
N GLU A 164 5.13 -3.65 -15.61
CA GLU A 164 4.06 -2.67 -15.69
C GLU A 164 3.84 -2.05 -14.32
N LEU A 165 3.89 -0.73 -14.28
CA LEU A 165 3.46 0.06 -13.15
C LEU A 165 1.97 0.37 -13.32
N ARG A 166 1.13 -0.31 -12.54
CA ARG A 166 -0.32 -0.08 -12.51
C ARG A 166 -0.70 0.83 -11.36
N LEU A 167 -1.21 2.00 -11.70
CA LEU A 167 -1.68 3.01 -10.77
C LEU A 167 -3.18 3.24 -10.96
N THR A 168 -3.90 3.45 -9.86
CA THR A 168 -5.23 4.06 -9.90
C THR A 168 -5.16 5.40 -9.19
N ILE A 169 -5.46 6.48 -9.89
CA ILE A 169 -5.43 7.85 -9.37
C ILE A 169 -6.87 8.29 -9.11
N VAL A 170 -7.20 8.55 -7.85
CA VAL A 170 -8.50 9.07 -7.45
C VAL A 170 -8.44 10.59 -7.47
N GLY A 171 -9.13 11.20 -8.42
CA GLY A 171 -9.31 12.65 -8.48
C GLY A 171 -10.47 13.14 -7.63
N ARG A 172 -10.52 14.45 -7.35
CA ARG A 172 -11.63 15.08 -6.60
C ARG A 172 -12.97 14.99 -7.34
N SER A 173 -12.94 15.09 -8.68
CA SER A 173 -14.15 15.20 -9.51
C SER A 173 -14.34 14.05 -10.49
N SER A 174 -13.46 13.05 -10.49
CA SER A 174 -13.52 11.92 -11.42
C SER A 174 -13.55 10.58 -10.69
N PRO A 175 -14.41 9.64 -11.13
CA PRO A 175 -14.36 8.28 -10.63
C PRO A 175 -13.01 7.68 -11.03
N GLY A 176 -12.15 7.42 -10.04
CA GLY A 176 -10.69 7.23 -10.18
C GLY A 176 -10.17 6.77 -11.54
N THR A 177 -9.23 7.49 -12.12
CA THR A 177 -8.62 7.18 -13.41
C THR A 177 -7.58 6.07 -13.25
N ARG A 178 -7.61 5.06 -14.13
CA ARG A 178 -6.54 4.04 -14.19
C ARG A 178 -5.44 4.53 -15.11
N LEU A 179 -4.21 4.52 -14.60
CA LEU A 179 -3.01 4.79 -15.36
C LEU A 179 -2.15 3.52 -15.36
N ALA A 180 -2.03 2.89 -16.52
CA ALA A 180 -1.11 1.79 -16.73
C ALA A 180 0.13 2.32 -17.44
N LEU A 181 1.24 2.43 -16.72
CA LEU A 181 2.54 2.78 -17.28
C LEU A 181 3.31 1.50 -17.56
N PHE A 182 3.45 1.17 -18.84
CA PHE A 182 4.28 0.04 -19.23
C PHE A 182 5.74 0.47 -19.24
N ILE A 183 6.53 -0.06 -18.31
CA ILE A 183 7.98 0.10 -18.34
C ILE A 183 8.53 -0.97 -19.30
N LYS A 184 8.28 -0.78 -20.60
CA LYS A 184 8.77 -1.71 -21.63
C LYS A 184 10.26 -1.46 -21.84
N GLN A 185 11.10 -2.33 -21.29
CA GLN A 185 12.51 -2.42 -21.67
C GLN A 185 12.61 -3.45 -22.79
N ARG A 186 12.34 -3.04 -24.04
CA ARG A 186 12.66 -3.88 -25.21
C ARG A 186 14.13 -3.67 -25.55
N LEU A 187 14.96 -4.69 -25.34
CA LEU A 187 16.22 -4.78 -26.08
C LEU A 187 15.87 -5.05 -27.55
N PHE A 188 16.41 -4.23 -28.45
CA PHE A 188 16.21 -4.42 -29.90
C PHE A 188 16.66 -5.84 -30.30
N GLY A 189 15.75 -6.61 -30.91
CA GLY A 189 16.03 -7.96 -31.42
C GLY A 189 15.63 -9.13 -30.50
N ASP A 190 15.12 -8.88 -29.30
CA ASP A 190 14.69 -9.96 -28.39
C ASP A 190 13.18 -10.27 -28.53
N PRO A 191 12.78 -11.54 -28.73
CA PRO A 191 11.37 -11.94 -28.78
C PRO A 191 10.63 -11.77 -27.44
N ALA A 192 11.33 -11.70 -26.30
CA ALA A 192 10.72 -11.58 -24.98
C ALA A 192 11.14 -10.29 -24.22
N PRO A 193 10.23 -9.65 -23.46
CA PRO A 193 10.59 -8.53 -22.60
C PRO A 193 11.53 -9.01 -21.48
N ARG A 194 12.70 -8.36 -21.36
CA ARG A 194 13.65 -8.59 -20.27
C ARG A 194 13.56 -7.48 -19.23
N TYR A 195 13.87 -7.83 -17.98
CA TYR A 195 13.91 -6.92 -16.84
C TYR A 195 15.32 -6.93 -16.25
N PRO A 196 16.29 -6.33 -16.97
CA PRO A 196 17.69 -6.39 -16.60
C PRO A 196 17.99 -5.74 -15.25
N PHE A 197 17.08 -4.95 -14.68
CA PHE A 197 17.34 -4.22 -13.45
C PHE A 197 16.53 -4.76 -12.27
N LYS A 198 17.23 -4.96 -11.15
CA LYS A 198 16.62 -5.01 -9.82
C LYS A 198 16.77 -3.66 -9.16
N GLY A 199 16.04 -3.47 -8.06
CA GLY A 199 16.04 -2.23 -7.30
C GLY A 199 14.64 -1.65 -7.16
N ARG A 200 14.56 -0.60 -6.35
CA ARG A 200 13.28 0.00 -5.98
C ARG A 200 13.44 1.49 -5.78
N ILE A 201 12.52 2.24 -6.37
CA ILE A 201 12.49 3.69 -6.31
C ILE A 201 11.23 4.10 -5.57
N LEU A 202 11.35 5.16 -4.75
CA LEU A 202 10.23 5.95 -4.29
C LEU A 202 10.05 7.13 -5.24
N ALA A 203 8.88 7.26 -5.84
CA ALA A 203 8.54 8.31 -6.78
C ALA A 203 7.27 9.04 -6.34
N ARG A 204 7.02 10.20 -6.92
CA ARG A 204 5.74 10.93 -6.81
C ARG A 204 5.45 11.65 -8.12
N PHE A 205 4.19 12.02 -8.34
CA PHE A 205 3.89 12.92 -9.45
C PHE A 205 4.01 14.38 -9.04
N GLU A 206 4.36 15.22 -10.01
CA GLU A 206 4.39 16.68 -9.88
C GLU A 206 3.75 17.30 -11.11
N LEU A 207 2.99 18.38 -10.89
CA LEU A 207 2.46 19.18 -11.99
C LEU A 207 3.52 20.15 -12.48
N SER A 208 3.56 20.39 -13.78
CA SER A 208 4.26 21.56 -14.33
C SER A 208 3.71 22.85 -13.70
N PRO A 209 4.47 23.96 -13.69
CA PRO A 209 3.99 25.24 -13.17
C PRO A 209 2.68 25.72 -13.80
N ASP A 210 2.50 25.47 -15.10
CA ASP A 210 1.28 25.76 -15.88
C ASP A 210 0.18 24.68 -15.75
N LYS A 211 0.46 23.59 -15.01
CA LYS A 211 -0.41 22.43 -14.80
C LYS A 211 -0.83 21.70 -16.08
N ALA A 212 -0.14 21.94 -17.20
CA ALA A 212 -0.41 21.27 -18.47
C ALA A 212 0.16 19.84 -18.52
N LEU A 213 1.23 19.56 -17.76
CA LEU A 213 1.96 18.30 -17.77
C LEU A 213 2.05 17.70 -16.37
N VAL A 214 2.12 16.36 -16.31
CA VAL A 214 2.38 15.59 -15.09
C VAL A 214 3.71 14.90 -15.26
N PHE A 215 4.67 15.20 -14.38
CA PHE A 215 5.97 14.55 -14.34
C PHE A 215 6.03 13.52 -13.22
N MET A 216 6.81 12.46 -13.42
CA MET A 216 7.19 11.55 -12.34
C MET A 216 8.57 11.94 -11.83
N ARG A 217 8.65 12.33 -10.55
CA ARG A 217 9.92 12.63 -9.87
C ARG A 217 10.39 11.43 -9.06
N PHE A 218 11.67 11.09 -9.19
CA PHE A 218 12.32 10.14 -8.29
C PHE A 218 12.70 10.84 -6.99
N VAL A 219 12.00 10.48 -5.92
CA VAL A 219 12.21 11.03 -4.58
C VAL A 219 13.43 10.40 -3.93
N LYS A 220 13.57 9.07 -4.04
CA LYS A 220 14.66 8.32 -3.41
C LYS A 220 14.86 6.96 -4.05
N ILE A 221 16.11 6.51 -4.16
CA ILE A 221 16.45 5.11 -4.45
C ILE A 221 16.46 4.35 -3.13
N VAL A 222 15.51 3.43 -2.95
CA VAL A 222 15.32 2.68 -1.70
C VAL A 222 16.10 1.36 -1.71
N GLU A 223 16.12 0.69 -2.87
CA GLU A 223 16.98 -0.46 -3.12
C GLU A 223 17.84 -0.12 -4.35
N PRO A 224 19.18 -0.27 -4.30
CA PRO A 224 20.06 0.09 -5.40
C PRO A 224 19.62 -0.51 -6.73
N ILE A 225 19.71 0.30 -7.80
CA ILE A 225 19.39 -0.15 -9.15
C ILE A 225 20.61 -0.89 -9.69
N VAL A 226 20.48 -2.20 -9.85
CA VAL A 226 21.58 -3.07 -10.28
C VAL A 226 21.16 -3.87 -11.49
N CYS A 227 22.01 -3.90 -12.51
CA CYS A 227 21.81 -4.78 -13.64
C CYS A 227 22.06 -6.25 -13.20
N CYS A 228 21.08 -7.10 -13.35
CA CYS A 228 21.15 -8.54 -13.08
C CYS A 228 21.24 -9.39 -14.35
N GLU A 229 21.45 -8.76 -15.51
CA GLU A 229 21.53 -9.46 -16.80
C GLU A 229 22.98 -9.49 -17.31
N PRO A 230 23.60 -10.69 -17.41
CA PRO A 230 24.94 -10.83 -17.99
C PRO A 230 24.96 -10.36 -19.45
N GLY A 231 25.94 -9.54 -19.81
CA GLY A 231 26.09 -9.03 -21.19
C GLY A 231 25.20 -7.82 -21.53
N TYR A 232 24.54 -7.21 -20.54
CA TYR A 232 23.79 -5.99 -20.76
C TYR A 232 24.69 -4.82 -21.17
N ALA A 233 24.53 -4.33 -22.40
CA ALA A 233 25.39 -3.31 -23.02
C ALA A 233 25.17 -1.87 -22.52
N GLY A 234 24.62 -1.67 -21.31
CA GLY A 234 24.54 -0.34 -20.68
C GLY A 234 23.65 0.68 -21.39
N ARG A 235 22.70 0.26 -22.23
CA ARG A 235 21.88 1.17 -23.07
C ARG A 235 20.87 2.02 -22.27
N ILE A 236 20.63 1.70 -21.00
CA ILE A 236 19.86 2.51 -20.06
C ILE A 236 20.83 3.01 -18.99
N VAL A 237 21.05 4.33 -18.97
CA VAL A 237 21.88 5.00 -17.97
C VAL A 237 21.11 5.04 -16.64
N ALA A 238 21.76 4.61 -15.55
CA ALA A 238 21.21 4.76 -14.21
C ALA A 238 21.04 6.26 -13.89
N ARG A 239 19.80 6.71 -13.67
CA ARG A 239 19.50 8.12 -13.38
C ARG A 239 19.74 8.44 -11.92
N LYS A 240 20.06 9.71 -11.64
CA LYS A 240 20.32 10.20 -10.29
C LYS A 240 19.00 10.57 -9.58
N GLU A 241 19.03 10.54 -8.25
CA GLU A 241 17.91 11.04 -7.44
C GLU A 241 17.56 12.49 -7.83
N GLY A 242 16.26 12.81 -7.88
CA GLY A 242 15.78 14.14 -8.24
C GLY A 242 15.50 14.40 -9.73
N GLU A 243 15.88 13.48 -10.63
CA GLU A 243 15.57 13.61 -12.07
C GLU A 243 14.06 13.43 -12.37
N LEU A 244 13.57 14.14 -13.39
CA LEU A 244 12.20 14.05 -13.90
C LEU A 244 12.13 13.07 -15.09
N LEU A 245 11.07 12.27 -15.12
CA LEU A 245 10.66 11.52 -16.31
C LEU A 245 9.53 12.26 -17.01
N SER A 246 9.80 12.67 -18.26
CA SER A 246 8.83 13.18 -19.24
C SER A 246 8.22 12.04 -20.05
#